data_AF-A0A5T3Y0J4-F1
#
_entry.id   AF-A0A5T3Y0J4-F1
#
_cell.length_a   1.000
_cell.length_b   1.000
_cell.length_c   1.000
_cell.angle_alpha   90.00
_cell.angle_beta   90.00
_cell.angle_gamma   90.00
#
_symmetry.space_group_name_H-M   'P 1'
#
loop_
_entity.id
_entity.type
_entity.pdbx_description
1 polymer ?
#
loop_
_entity_poly.entity_id
_entity_poly.type
_entity_poly.pdbx_seq_one_letter_code
_entity_poly.pdbx_strand_id
1 'polypeptide(L)'
;MNKSLIIFGIVNITSDSFSDGGRYLAPDAAIAQARKLMAEGADVIDLGPASSNPDAAPVSSDTEIARIAPVLDALKADGIPVSLDSYQPATQAYALSRGVAYLNDIRGFPDAAFYPQLAKSSAKLVVMHSVQDGQADRREAPAGDIMDHIAAFFDARIAALTGAGIKRNRLVLDPGMGFFLG
;
A
#
# COMPACT_ATOMS: atom_id res chain seq x y z
N MET A 1 -24.35 11.17 -6.82
CA MET A 1 -23.45 11.24 -7.99
C MET A 1 -22.47 10.08 -7.89
N ASN A 2 -22.43 9.17 -8.86
CA ASN A 2 -21.37 8.15 -8.92
C ASN A 2 -20.08 8.86 -9.34
N LYS A 3 -19.10 8.96 -8.43
CA LYS A 3 -17.78 9.52 -8.74
C LYS A 3 -17.07 8.53 -9.68
N SER A 4 -16.63 8.98 -10.85
CA SER A 4 -15.92 8.12 -11.82
C SER A 4 -14.45 7.86 -11.43
N LEU A 5 -13.92 8.61 -10.46
CA LEU A 5 -12.54 8.56 -10.00
C LEU A 5 -12.53 8.58 -8.47
N ILE A 6 -11.60 7.82 -7.88
CA ILE A 6 -11.33 7.78 -6.45
C ILE A 6 -9.95 8.41 -6.23
N ILE A 7 -9.87 9.42 -5.36
CA ILE A 7 -8.65 10.16 -5.07
C ILE A 7 -8.04 9.60 -3.78
N PHE A 8 -6.78 9.17 -3.85
CA PHE A 8 -6.01 8.71 -2.70
C PHE A 8 -5.15 9.86 -2.18
N GLY A 9 -5.34 10.25 -0.92
CA GLY A 9 -4.51 11.22 -0.22
C GLY A 9 -3.37 10.50 0.49
N ILE A 10 -2.12 10.81 0.13
CA ILE A 10 -0.95 10.12 0.67
C ILE A 10 -0.56 10.71 2.03
N VAL A 11 -0.39 9.84 3.03
CA VAL A 11 0.14 10.17 4.36
C VAL A 11 1.28 9.22 4.68
N ASN A 12 2.51 9.74 4.60
CA ASN A 12 3.71 8.98 4.93
C ASN A 12 4.08 9.19 6.41
N ILE A 13 4.24 8.08 7.12
CA ILE A 13 4.74 8.03 8.49
C ILE A 13 6.17 7.49 8.41
N THR A 14 7.09 8.32 7.91
CA THR A 14 8.52 7.97 7.71
C THR A 14 9.44 8.95 8.43
N SER A 15 10.61 8.48 8.89
CA SER A 15 11.64 9.32 9.54
C SER A 15 12.11 10.48 8.67
N ASP A 16 12.02 10.31 7.35
CA ASP A 16 12.67 11.19 6.38
C ASP A 16 11.73 12.32 5.92
N SER A 17 10.46 12.28 6.34
CA SER A 17 9.46 13.32 6.04
C SER A 17 9.30 14.35 7.16
N PHE A 18 9.94 14.14 8.32
CA PHE A 18 9.85 15.04 9.48
C PHE A 18 11.22 15.18 10.14
N SER A 19 11.95 16.23 9.73
CA SER A 19 13.15 16.68 10.41
C SER A 19 12.80 17.19 11.82
N ASP A 20 12.80 16.28 12.80
CA ASP A 20 13.24 16.51 14.20
C ASP A 20 12.96 15.25 15.06
N GLY A 21 13.98 14.40 15.25
CA GLY A 21 14.17 13.74 16.55
C GLY A 21 13.28 12.56 16.98
N GLY A 22 12.85 11.69 16.07
CA GLY A 22 12.99 10.23 16.28
C GLY A 22 12.34 9.51 17.48
N ARG A 23 11.23 9.97 18.08
CA ARG A 23 10.45 9.17 19.05
C ARG A 23 8.95 9.23 18.74
N TYR A 24 8.50 8.28 17.92
CA TYR A 24 7.15 8.18 17.33
C TYR A 24 6.82 9.40 16.48
N LEU A 25 7.00 9.25 15.17
CA LEU A 25 6.46 10.14 14.14
C LEU A 25 5.07 10.59 14.58
N ALA A 26 4.91 11.89 14.88
CA ALA A 26 3.80 12.39 15.69
C ALA A 26 2.46 11.90 15.12
N PRO A 27 1.80 10.90 15.76
CA PRO A 27 0.58 10.32 15.21
C PRO A 27 -0.48 11.39 14.97
N ASP A 28 -0.52 12.39 15.85
CA ASP A 28 -1.40 13.56 15.73
C ASP A 28 -1.19 14.35 14.44
N ALA A 29 0.06 14.47 13.96
CA ALA A 29 0.35 15.15 12.70
C ALA A 29 -0.14 14.34 11.50
N ALA A 30 0.07 13.01 11.51
CA ALA A 30 -0.45 12.12 10.47
C ALA A 30 -1.99 12.14 10.43
N ILE A 31 -2.64 12.12 11.61
CA ILE A 31 -4.10 12.21 11.75
C ILE A 31 -4.61 13.56 11.25
N ALA A 32 -3.97 14.67 11.64
CA ALA A 32 -4.35 16.01 11.20
C ALA A 32 -4.22 16.16 9.68
N GLN A 33 -3.12 15.65 9.10
CA GLN A 33 -2.91 15.66 7.66
C GLN A 33 -3.94 14.81 6.92
N ALA A 34 -4.24 13.60 7.41
CA ALA A 34 -5.28 12.75 6.85
C ALA A 34 -6.66 13.44 6.84
N ARG A 35 -7.06 14.05 7.97
CA ARG A 35 -8.31 14.83 8.06
C ARG A 35 -8.34 16.01 7.09
N LYS A 36 -7.21 16.72 6.96
CA LYS A 36 -7.08 17.81 6.00
C LYS A 36 -7.26 17.32 4.56
N LEU A 37 -6.59 16.24 4.16
CA LEU A 37 -6.72 15.67 2.80
C LEU A 37 -8.15 15.21 2.51
N MET A 38 -8.83 14.60 3.49
CA MET A 38 -10.27 14.27 3.36
C MET A 38 -11.13 15.53 3.16
N ALA A 39 -10.86 16.60 3.90
CA ALA A 39 -11.57 17.88 3.73
C ALA A 39 -11.27 18.55 2.36
N GLU A 40 -10.10 18.30 1.78
CA GLU A 40 -9.69 18.77 0.46
C GLU A 40 -10.22 17.90 -0.70
N GLY A 41 -10.93 16.81 -0.39
CA GLY A 41 -11.66 15.99 -1.37
C GLY A 41 -11.03 14.63 -1.70
N ALA A 42 -10.05 14.17 -0.92
CA ALA A 42 -9.62 12.78 -0.95
C ALA A 42 -10.78 11.85 -0.58
N ASP A 43 -10.83 10.68 -1.21
CA ASP A 43 -11.84 9.65 -0.94
C ASP A 43 -11.29 8.55 -0.02
N VAL A 44 -9.97 8.34 -0.04
CA VAL A 44 -9.23 7.32 0.71
C VAL A 44 -7.91 7.94 1.17
N ILE A 45 -7.45 7.60 2.37
CA ILE A 45 -6.10 7.93 2.84
C ILE A 45 -5.18 6.75 2.61
N ASP A 46 -4.11 6.93 1.84
CA ASP A 46 -3.05 5.94 1.63
C ASP A 46 -1.94 6.14 2.66
N LEU A 47 -1.84 5.20 3.59
CA LEU A 47 -1.01 5.29 4.78
C LEU A 47 0.25 4.45 4.61
N GLY A 48 1.39 5.12 4.42
CA GLY A 48 2.70 4.49 4.21
C GLY A 48 3.58 4.56 5.46
N PRO A 49 3.78 3.48 6.23
CA PRO A 49 4.65 3.47 7.41
C PRO A 49 6.14 3.29 7.12
N ALA A 50 6.50 2.99 5.87
CA ALA A 50 7.85 2.81 5.39
C ALA A 50 7.99 3.47 4.01
N SER A 51 9.16 4.03 3.73
CA SER A 51 9.45 4.60 2.42
C SER A 51 9.90 3.49 1.48
N SER A 52 9.37 3.47 0.26
CA SER A 52 9.82 2.60 -0.82
C SER A 52 10.89 3.26 -1.71
N ASN A 53 11.36 4.45 -1.34
CA ASN A 53 12.44 5.17 -2.03
C ASN A 53 13.76 4.39 -1.98
N PRO A 54 14.60 4.38 -3.04
CA PRO A 54 15.88 3.64 -3.05
C PRO A 54 16.87 3.91 -1.92
N ASP A 55 16.83 5.08 -1.31
CA ASP A 55 17.78 5.46 -0.28
C ASP A 55 17.22 5.26 1.15
N ALA A 56 16.00 4.74 1.28
CA ALA A 56 15.35 4.51 2.57
C ALA A 56 15.93 3.29 3.31
N ALA A 57 15.98 3.38 4.63
CA ALA A 57 16.34 2.23 5.47
C ALA A 57 15.17 1.23 5.56
N PRO A 58 15.43 -0.10 5.51
CA PRO A 58 14.40 -1.10 5.74
C PRO A 58 13.74 -0.91 7.11
N VAL A 59 12.42 -1.11 7.16
CA VAL A 59 11.61 -1.00 8.38
C VAL A 59 11.01 -2.37 8.69
N SER A 60 11.11 -2.84 9.93
CA SER A 60 10.48 -4.11 10.32
C SER A 60 8.95 -3.98 10.40
N SER A 61 8.23 -5.09 10.20
CA SER A 61 6.77 -5.11 10.37
C SER A 61 6.33 -4.61 11.74
N ASP A 62 7.05 -4.93 12.82
CA ASP A 62 6.73 -4.46 14.17
C ASP A 62 6.82 -2.93 14.27
N THR A 63 7.81 -2.34 13.59
CA THR A 63 7.97 -0.89 13.53
C THR A 63 6.89 -0.24 12.68
N GLU A 64 6.54 -0.85 11.53
CA GLU A 64 5.42 -0.38 10.71
C GLU A 64 4.11 -0.40 11.49
N ILE A 65 3.82 -1.51 12.18
CA ILE A 65 2.63 -1.69 13.01
C ILE A 65 2.59 -0.65 14.13
N ALA A 66 3.71 -0.43 14.83
CA ALA A 66 3.79 0.58 15.89
C ALA A 66 3.52 2.00 15.37
N ARG A 67 3.92 2.31 14.13
CA ARG A 67 3.66 3.60 13.47
C ARG A 67 2.20 3.78 13.09
N ILE A 68 1.58 2.77 12.47
CA ILE A 68 0.20 2.88 11.96
C ILE A 68 -0.86 2.69 13.03
N ALA A 69 -0.59 1.95 14.12
CA ALA A 69 -1.57 1.60 15.14
C ALA A 69 -2.39 2.80 15.66
N PRO A 70 -1.78 3.88 16.20
CA PRO A 70 -2.54 5.02 16.71
C PRO A 70 -3.28 5.79 15.61
N VAL A 71 -2.73 5.83 14.39
CA VAL A 71 -3.32 6.57 13.27
C VAL A 71 -4.54 5.82 12.71
N LEU A 72 -4.43 4.50 12.48
CA LEU A 72 -5.54 3.68 12.02
C LEU A 72 -6.74 3.75 12.96
N ASP A 73 -6.51 3.80 14.26
CA ASP A 73 -7.60 3.91 15.24
C ASP A 73 -8.36 5.22 15.17
N ALA A 74 -7.63 6.33 15.09
CA ALA A 74 -8.24 7.63 14.94
C ALA A 74 -9.01 7.75 13.60
N LEU A 75 -8.39 7.34 12.49
CA LEU A 75 -9.03 7.41 11.18
C LEU A 75 -10.27 6.50 11.08
N LYS A 76 -10.21 5.31 11.71
CA LYS A 76 -11.38 4.42 11.79
C LYS A 76 -12.50 5.04 12.63
N ALA A 77 -12.18 5.67 13.76
CA ALA A 77 -13.18 6.36 14.59
C ALA A 77 -13.85 7.52 13.83
N ASP A 78 -13.10 8.19 12.96
CA ASP A 78 -13.61 9.25 12.08
C ASP A 78 -14.39 8.72 10.86
N GLY A 79 -14.43 7.40 10.65
CA GLY A 79 -15.06 6.78 9.48
C GLY A 79 -14.30 7.00 8.17
N ILE A 80 -13.02 7.37 8.23
CA ILE A 80 -12.17 7.63 7.06
C ILE A 80 -11.72 6.29 6.44
N PRO A 81 -11.97 6.05 5.14
CA PRO A 81 -11.45 4.88 4.45
C PRO A 81 -9.92 4.93 4.34
N VAL A 82 -9.25 3.84 4.70
CA VAL A 82 -7.79 3.74 4.65
C VAL A 82 -7.35 2.69 3.64
N SER A 83 -6.31 3.02 2.88
CA SER A 83 -5.43 2.13 2.16
C SER A 83 -4.13 1.98 2.96
N LEU A 84 -3.66 0.76 3.20
CA LEU A 84 -2.33 0.54 3.76
C LEU A 84 -1.33 0.33 2.62
N ASP A 85 -0.31 1.18 2.52
CA ASP A 85 0.83 0.98 1.62
C ASP A 85 1.95 0.21 2.35
N SER A 86 1.97 -1.10 2.17
CA SER A 86 3.02 -1.98 2.69
C SER A 86 2.98 -3.32 1.97
N TYR A 87 4.16 -3.90 1.74
CA TYR A 87 4.33 -5.23 1.15
C TYR A 87 4.63 -6.32 2.20
N GLN A 88 4.61 -5.98 3.49
CA GLN A 88 4.89 -6.93 4.57
C GLN A 88 3.62 -7.67 5.01
N PRO A 89 3.53 -9.01 4.87
CA PRO A 89 2.33 -9.76 5.23
C PRO A 89 1.87 -9.55 6.67
N ALA A 90 2.80 -9.39 7.62
CA ALA A 90 2.45 -9.13 9.02
C ALA A 90 1.79 -7.75 9.22
N THR A 91 2.30 -6.69 8.58
CA THR A 91 1.68 -5.36 8.62
C THR A 91 0.32 -5.37 7.92
N GLN A 92 0.24 -6.01 6.74
CA GLN A 92 -1.01 -6.18 6.01
C GLN A 92 -2.06 -6.95 6.85
N ALA A 93 -1.66 -8.04 7.51
CA ALA A 93 -2.52 -8.82 8.39
C ALA A 93 -3.09 -7.97 9.52
N TYR A 94 -2.24 -7.16 10.16
CA TYR A 94 -2.65 -6.24 11.21
C TYR A 94 -3.68 -5.22 10.68
N ALA A 95 -3.40 -4.56 9.55
CA ALA A 95 -4.33 -3.57 8.99
C ALA A 95 -5.67 -4.19 8.57
N LEU A 96 -5.66 -5.40 8.01
CA LEU A 96 -6.90 -6.14 7.73
C LEU A 96 -7.72 -6.39 9.00
N SER A 97 -7.08 -6.71 10.13
CA SER A 97 -7.77 -6.86 11.42
C SER A 97 -8.41 -5.56 11.92
N ARG A 98 -7.90 -4.40 11.48
CA ARG A 98 -8.48 -3.08 11.77
C ARG A 98 -9.57 -2.68 10.78
N GLY A 99 -9.73 -3.41 9.67
CA GLY A 99 -10.78 -3.18 8.67
C GLY A 99 -10.45 -2.08 7.66
N VAL A 100 -9.18 -1.98 7.24
CA VAL A 100 -8.80 -1.10 6.12
C VAL A 100 -9.58 -1.42 4.84
N ALA A 101 -9.85 -0.39 4.04
CA ALA A 101 -10.62 -0.50 2.81
C ALA A 101 -9.77 -1.03 1.64
N TYR A 102 -8.46 -0.76 1.66
CA TYR A 102 -7.51 -1.20 0.65
C TYR A 102 -6.22 -1.72 1.29
N LEU A 103 -5.55 -2.63 0.58
CA LEU A 103 -4.13 -2.89 0.72
C LEU A 103 -3.45 -2.48 -0.60
N ASN A 104 -2.35 -1.76 -0.50
CA ASN A 104 -1.50 -1.35 -1.61
C ASN A 104 -0.14 -2.03 -1.44
N ASP A 105 0.21 -2.91 -2.39
CA ASP A 105 1.40 -3.74 -2.32
C ASP A 105 2.23 -3.58 -3.60
N ILE A 106 3.38 -2.93 -3.45
CA ILE A 106 4.35 -2.66 -4.52
C ILE A 106 4.92 -3.93 -5.19
N ARG A 107 4.74 -5.10 -4.57
CA ARG A 107 5.17 -6.41 -5.09
C ARG A 107 4.01 -7.22 -5.69
N GLY A 108 2.78 -6.69 -5.63
CA GLY A 108 1.59 -7.36 -6.12
C GLY A 108 1.24 -8.66 -5.39
N PHE A 109 1.40 -8.69 -4.07
CA PHE A 109 1.02 -9.81 -3.20
C PHE A 109 1.62 -11.15 -3.64
N PRO A 110 2.94 -11.35 -3.60
CA PRO A 110 3.55 -12.58 -4.09
C PRO A 110 3.43 -13.79 -3.14
N ASP A 111 3.13 -13.54 -1.86
CA ASP A 111 3.11 -14.58 -0.83
C ASP A 111 1.78 -15.36 -0.82
N ALA A 112 1.80 -16.54 -1.44
CA ALA A 112 0.65 -17.43 -1.50
C ALA A 112 0.15 -17.90 -0.12
N ALA A 113 1.01 -17.92 0.91
CA ALA A 113 0.59 -18.27 2.27
C ALA A 113 -0.37 -17.22 2.85
N PHE A 114 -0.33 -15.98 2.35
CA PHE A 114 -1.20 -14.89 2.80
C PHE A 114 -2.56 -14.86 2.10
N TYR A 115 -2.72 -15.54 0.96
CA TYR A 115 -3.95 -15.50 0.16
C TYR A 115 -5.22 -15.90 0.92
N PRO A 116 -5.22 -16.92 1.80
CA PRO A 116 -6.42 -17.25 2.59
C PRO A 116 -6.92 -16.08 3.44
N GLN A 117 -6.02 -15.22 3.93
CA GLN A 117 -6.39 -14.04 4.71
C GLN A 117 -6.93 -12.92 3.81
N LEU A 118 -6.32 -12.71 2.64
CA LEU A 118 -6.84 -11.80 1.62
C LEU A 118 -8.24 -12.21 1.15
N ALA A 119 -8.48 -13.51 0.92
CA ALA A 119 -9.76 -14.03 0.48
C ALA A 119 -10.89 -13.81 1.51
N LYS A 120 -10.56 -13.90 2.80
CA LYS A 120 -11.50 -13.66 3.92
C LYS A 120 -11.82 -12.18 4.14
N SER A 121 -10.95 -11.27 3.73
CA SER A 121 -11.18 -9.83 3.90
C SER A 121 -12.09 -9.24 2.81
N SER A 122 -12.63 -8.05 3.06
CA SER A 122 -13.37 -7.26 2.07
C SER A 122 -12.52 -6.20 1.36
N ALA A 123 -11.26 -6.02 1.80
CA ALA A 123 -10.39 -4.97 1.29
C ALA A 123 -10.13 -5.13 -0.22
N LYS A 124 -10.10 -4.03 -0.95
CA LYS A 124 -9.59 -4.02 -2.33
C LYS A 124 -8.06 -4.13 -2.32
N LEU A 125 -7.49 -4.69 -3.37
CA LEU A 125 -6.06 -4.96 -3.49
C LEU A 125 -5.52 -4.15 -4.65
N VAL A 126 -4.68 -3.14 -4.37
CA VAL A 126 -3.87 -2.46 -5.38
C VAL A 126 -2.66 -3.34 -5.64
N VAL A 127 -2.69 -4.02 -6.77
CA VAL A 127 -1.66 -4.93 -7.25
C VAL A 127 -0.73 -4.10 -8.13
N MET A 128 0.42 -3.71 -7.61
CA MET A 128 1.38 -2.92 -8.38
C MET A 128 2.41 -3.80 -9.06
N HIS A 129 2.75 -3.48 -10.31
CA HIS A 129 3.92 -4.05 -10.97
C HIS A 129 5.20 -3.32 -10.55
N SER A 130 6.24 -4.10 -10.29
CA SER A 130 7.60 -3.63 -10.07
C SER A 130 8.55 -4.65 -10.67
N VAL A 131 9.64 -4.20 -11.28
CA VAL A 131 10.74 -5.07 -11.74
C VAL A 131 11.62 -5.54 -10.58
N GLN A 132 11.21 -5.23 -9.35
CA GLN A 132 11.95 -5.41 -8.10
C GLN A 132 11.09 -6.15 -7.06
N ASP A 133 11.75 -6.85 -6.13
CA ASP A 133 11.08 -7.58 -5.04
C ASP A 133 11.06 -6.74 -3.75
N GLY A 134 10.39 -5.58 -3.80
CA GLY A 134 10.23 -4.68 -2.65
C GLY A 134 10.50 -3.21 -2.98
N GLN A 135 11.26 -2.56 -2.10
CA GLN A 135 11.74 -1.18 -2.24
C GLN A 135 12.38 -0.94 -3.61
N ALA A 136 12.18 0.25 -4.18
CA ALA A 136 12.79 0.61 -5.44
C ALA A 136 14.33 0.69 -5.33
N ASP A 137 15.05 0.40 -6.39
CA ASP A 137 16.49 0.51 -6.60
C ASP A 137 16.76 1.17 -7.96
N ARG A 138 18.02 1.55 -8.22
CA ARG A 138 18.46 2.20 -9.47
C ARG A 138 19.08 1.16 -10.41
N ARG A 139 18.29 0.19 -10.84
CA ARG A 139 18.70 -0.82 -11.84
C ARG A 139 18.25 -0.42 -13.23
N GLU A 140 18.86 -1.03 -14.24
CA GLU A 140 18.34 -0.91 -15.60
C GLU A 140 17.04 -1.69 -15.75
N ALA A 141 16.15 -1.15 -16.59
CA ALA A 141 14.94 -1.84 -17.02
C ALA A 141 15.29 -3.20 -17.65
N PRO A 142 14.47 -4.25 -17.45
CA PRO A 142 14.69 -5.53 -18.08
C PRO A 142 14.66 -5.40 -19.60
N ALA A 143 15.45 -6.23 -20.29
CA ALA A 143 15.45 -6.26 -21.74
C ALA A 143 14.05 -6.64 -22.30
N GLY A 144 13.70 -6.06 -23.45
CA GLY A 144 12.39 -6.27 -24.09
C GLY A 144 11.43 -5.09 -23.90
N ASP A 145 10.16 -5.27 -24.28
CA ASP A 145 9.12 -4.26 -24.11
C ASP A 145 8.56 -4.32 -22.69
N ILE A 146 8.62 -3.19 -21.96
CA ILE A 146 8.09 -3.08 -20.60
C ILE A 146 6.59 -3.41 -20.52
N MET A 147 5.82 -3.15 -21.59
CA MET A 147 4.40 -3.48 -21.63
C MET A 147 4.17 -4.99 -21.64
N ASP A 148 5.04 -5.78 -22.26
CA ASP A 148 4.98 -7.24 -22.24
C ASP A 148 5.28 -7.77 -20.83
N HIS A 149 6.25 -7.18 -20.13
CA HIS A 149 6.57 -7.51 -18.73
C HIS A 149 5.39 -7.21 -17.79
N ILE A 150 4.77 -6.03 -17.93
CA ILE A 150 3.61 -5.63 -17.14
C ILE A 150 2.42 -6.55 -17.41
N ALA A 151 2.13 -6.87 -18.68
CA ALA A 151 1.03 -7.76 -19.05
C ALA A 151 1.22 -9.17 -18.48
N ALA A 152 2.41 -9.76 -18.67
CA ALA A 152 2.74 -11.07 -18.14
C ALA A 152 2.66 -11.13 -16.60
N PHE A 153 3.12 -10.07 -15.93
CA PHE A 153 2.99 -9.94 -14.48
C PHE A 153 1.52 -9.94 -14.04
N PHE A 154 0.66 -9.13 -14.66
CA PHE A 154 -0.74 -9.06 -14.28
C PHE A 154 -1.50 -10.34 -14.59
N ASP A 155 -1.23 -11.00 -15.71
CA ASP A 155 -1.83 -12.30 -16.01
C ASP A 155 -1.51 -13.31 -14.91
N ALA A 156 -0.25 -13.37 -14.48
CA ALA A 156 0.18 -14.26 -13.40
C ALA A 156 -0.45 -13.88 -12.03
N ARG A 157 -0.46 -12.60 -11.66
CA ARG A 157 -1.03 -12.15 -10.37
C ARG A 157 -2.54 -12.32 -10.30
N ILE A 158 -3.25 -11.96 -11.37
CA ILE A 158 -4.70 -12.14 -11.45
C ILE A 158 -5.06 -13.62 -11.34
N ALA A 159 -4.38 -14.50 -12.09
CA ALA A 159 -4.63 -15.94 -12.02
C ALA A 159 -4.40 -16.49 -10.59
N ALA A 160 -3.28 -16.12 -9.95
CA ALA A 160 -2.96 -16.57 -8.60
C ALA A 160 -3.98 -16.09 -7.55
N LEU A 161 -4.30 -14.80 -7.54
CA LEU A 161 -5.20 -14.21 -6.55
C LEU A 161 -6.65 -14.69 -6.74
N THR A 162 -7.13 -14.75 -7.99
CA THR A 162 -8.50 -15.23 -8.26
C THR A 162 -8.63 -16.74 -8.05
N GLY A 163 -7.59 -17.53 -8.37
CA GLY A 163 -7.52 -18.96 -8.06
C GLY A 163 -7.58 -19.24 -6.55
N ALA A 164 -7.13 -18.30 -5.72
CA ALA A 164 -7.25 -18.37 -4.26
C ALA A 164 -8.60 -17.86 -3.71
N GLY A 165 -9.55 -17.52 -4.58
CA GLY A 165 -10.91 -17.10 -4.20
C GLY A 165 -11.09 -15.59 -4.00
N ILE A 166 -10.09 -14.76 -4.32
CA ILE A 166 -10.23 -13.30 -4.29
C ILE A 166 -11.04 -12.85 -5.52
N LYS A 167 -12.15 -12.15 -5.29
CA LYS A 167 -13.02 -11.69 -6.39
C LYS A 167 -12.28 -10.69 -7.28
N ARG A 168 -12.39 -10.86 -8.61
CA ARG A 168 -11.73 -9.99 -9.59
C ARG A 168 -12.06 -8.50 -9.41
N ASN A 169 -13.28 -8.16 -9.01
CA ASN A 169 -13.70 -6.77 -8.76
C ASN A 169 -13.07 -6.12 -7.51
N ARG A 170 -12.28 -6.88 -6.72
CA ARG A 170 -11.45 -6.36 -5.64
C ARG A 170 -10.06 -5.96 -6.12
N LEU A 171 -9.63 -6.39 -7.29
CA LEU A 171 -8.29 -6.10 -7.81
C LEU A 171 -8.29 -4.75 -8.53
N VAL A 172 -7.34 -3.90 -8.15
CA VAL A 172 -6.97 -2.65 -8.83
C VAL A 172 -5.56 -2.87 -9.37
N LEU A 173 -5.34 -2.64 -10.65
CA LEU A 173 -4.05 -2.86 -11.29
C LEU A 173 -3.30 -1.54 -11.38
N ASP A 174 -2.09 -1.49 -10.85
CA ASP A 174 -1.19 -0.34 -10.95
C ASP A 174 0.06 -0.75 -11.75
N PRO A 175 0.28 -0.22 -12.97
CA PRO A 175 1.39 -0.64 -13.81
C PRO A 175 2.78 -0.30 -13.23
N GLY A 176 2.83 0.45 -12.12
CA GLY A 176 4.07 0.98 -11.58
C GLY A 176 4.60 2.13 -12.42
N MET A 177 5.52 2.92 -11.85
CA MET A 177 6.19 4.02 -12.55
C MET A 177 7.52 4.38 -11.88
N GLY A 178 8.33 5.19 -12.57
CA GLY A 178 9.63 5.65 -12.06
C GLY A 178 10.60 4.49 -11.83
N PHE A 179 11.33 4.52 -10.72
CA PHE A 179 12.36 3.51 -10.40
C PHE A 179 11.81 2.08 -10.33
N PHE A 180 10.50 1.88 -10.12
CA PHE A 180 9.89 0.54 -10.13
C PHE A 180 9.91 -0.15 -11.51
N LEU A 181 10.22 0.57 -12.60
CA LEU A 181 10.29 0.03 -13.95
C LEU A 181 11.73 -0.06 -14.50
N GLY A 182 12.73 0.37 -13.72
CA GLY A 182 14.12 0.59 -14.16
C GLY A 182 14.43 2.06 -14.41
#